data_AF-A0A1G0JBQ9-F1
#
_entry.id   AF-A0A1G0JBQ9-F1
#
_cell.length_a   1.000
_cell.length_b   1.000
_cell.length_c   1.000
_cell.angle_alpha   90.00
_cell.angle_beta   90.00
_cell.angle_gamma   90.00
#
_symmetry.space_group_name_H-M   'P 1'
#
loop_
_entity.id
_entity.type
_entity.pdbx_description
1 polymer ?
#
loop_
_entity_poly.entity_id
_entity_poly.type
_entity_poly.pdbx_seq_one_letter_code
_entity_poly.pdbx_strand_id
1 'polypeptide(L)'
;MRINSDQLGAHLQKNLQSMYWIAGDDVLLVQETLDRLRNCCRKEGHTEWDLFFVDRSFNWQTMLQSGNSMSLFSDRKIIELRLLAPKLEEAGREALLQYLAAPNPDNVLIIVSPKLESSALNTKWFKAIEASGVFVQVWPIDARGLPRWIATRLASHGLNADDEAIALLSEKVEGNLLAANQEIEKLRVLTGASPENRMQIDRKHITSLVADSSRYNVFNLLDAALTGDARRCLKILNGLRSEGTEPLGILAMVTRELRSLIAVASRIASGQNASSAMQNEGVRKNHEGPVSRAVERHSVAMLESLLQQARTIDLAVKGLVRTDPWTELSTLLLALGGTRLCTDGLSADYR
;
A
#
# COMPACT_ATOMS: atom_id res chain seq x y z
N MET A 1 15.72 18.79 -1.89
CA MET A 1 15.85 17.92 -3.09
C MET A 1 14.85 16.78 -3.01
N ARG A 2 14.27 16.32 -4.13
CA ARG A 2 13.36 15.15 -4.17
C ARG A 2 13.97 13.99 -4.93
N ILE A 3 13.94 12.80 -4.35
CA ILE A 3 14.44 11.55 -4.95
C ILE A 3 13.50 10.38 -4.65
N ASN A 4 13.62 9.30 -5.42
CA ASN A 4 12.98 8.02 -5.13
C ASN A 4 13.87 7.14 -4.22
N SER A 5 13.28 6.14 -3.55
CA SER A 5 14.01 5.20 -2.68
C SER A 5 15.24 4.55 -3.34
N ASP A 6 15.15 4.22 -4.62
CA ASP A 6 16.22 3.54 -5.36
C ASP A 6 17.44 4.45 -5.60
N GLN A 7 17.23 5.77 -5.62
CA GLN A 7 18.29 6.76 -5.81
C GLN A 7 19.02 7.09 -4.50
N LEU A 8 18.46 6.70 -3.34
CA LEU A 8 19.02 7.05 -2.03
C LEU A 8 20.44 6.49 -1.86
N GLY A 9 20.72 5.26 -2.29
CA GLY A 9 22.04 4.66 -2.14
C GLY A 9 23.14 5.46 -2.84
N ALA A 10 22.92 5.84 -4.10
CA ALA A 10 23.85 6.66 -4.87
C ALA A 10 23.98 8.09 -4.33
N HIS A 11 22.92 8.62 -3.72
CA HIS A 11 22.96 9.93 -3.07
C HIS A 11 23.81 9.90 -1.79
N LEU A 12 23.60 8.91 -0.93
CA LEU A 12 24.32 8.76 0.35
C LEU A 12 25.83 8.55 0.14
N GLN A 13 26.25 7.91 -0.96
CA GLN A 13 27.66 7.80 -1.31
C GLN A 13 28.32 9.13 -1.67
N LYS A 14 27.53 10.12 -2.11
CA LYS A 14 28.05 11.43 -2.53
C LYS A 14 28.07 12.41 -1.37
N ASN A 15 26.95 12.53 -0.66
CA ASN A 15 26.83 13.51 0.42
C ASN A 15 25.68 13.15 1.38
N LEU A 16 25.97 13.07 2.68
CA LEU A 16 24.98 12.97 3.74
C LEU A 16 24.45 14.37 4.09
N GLN A 17 23.13 14.57 4.04
CA GLN A 17 22.48 15.84 4.39
C GLN A 17 22.02 15.86 5.86
N SER A 18 21.82 17.05 6.41
CA SER A 18 21.33 17.24 7.78
C SER A 18 19.86 16.88 7.99
N MET A 19 19.08 16.72 6.91
CA MET A 19 17.69 16.29 6.99
C MET A 19 17.26 15.37 5.85
N TYR A 20 16.56 14.30 6.21
CA TYR A 20 15.88 13.39 5.30
C TYR A 20 14.41 13.22 5.71
N TRP A 21 13.50 13.28 4.76
CA TRP A 21 12.10 12.93 4.97
C TRP A 21 11.70 11.78 4.05
N ILE A 22 11.49 10.60 4.63
CA ILE A 22 11.05 9.37 3.97
C ILE A 22 9.52 9.27 4.09
N ALA A 23 8.81 9.31 2.96
CA ALA A 23 7.35 9.21 2.94
C ALA A 23 6.86 8.10 2.02
N GLY A 24 6.04 7.19 2.54
CA GLY A 24 5.39 6.15 1.76
C GLY A 24 4.52 5.22 2.59
N ASP A 25 3.72 4.41 1.89
CA ASP A 25 2.75 3.50 2.53
C ASP A 25 3.22 2.03 2.52
N ASP A 26 4.26 1.70 1.74
CA ASP A 26 4.81 0.35 1.70
C ASP A 26 5.80 0.14 2.86
N VAL A 27 5.40 -0.71 3.81
CA VAL A 27 6.13 -0.93 5.07
C VAL A 27 7.56 -1.42 4.82
N LEU A 28 7.74 -2.40 3.93
CA LEU A 28 9.06 -2.99 3.69
C LEU A 28 9.98 -1.95 3.04
N LEU A 29 9.52 -1.30 1.98
CA LEU A 29 10.36 -0.35 1.23
C LEU A 29 10.73 0.87 2.08
N VAL A 30 9.81 1.36 2.93
CA VAL A 30 10.11 2.44 3.88
C VAL A 30 11.16 2.00 4.89
N GLN A 31 11.02 0.80 5.47
CA GLN A 31 11.99 0.25 6.43
C GLN A 31 13.38 0.07 5.80
N GLU A 32 13.46 -0.53 4.61
CA GLU A 32 14.74 -0.71 3.92
C GLU A 32 15.40 0.62 3.56
N THR A 33 14.61 1.62 3.14
CA THR A 33 15.10 2.97 2.86
C THR A 33 15.65 3.62 4.13
N LEU A 34 14.93 3.50 5.23
CA LEU A 34 15.32 4.03 6.53
C LEU A 34 16.58 3.35 7.08
N ASP A 35 16.68 2.03 6.96
CA ASP A 35 17.83 1.27 7.45
C ASP A 35 19.09 1.55 6.62
N ARG A 36 18.96 1.76 5.31
CA ARG A 36 20.08 2.25 4.47
C ARG A 36 20.59 3.60 4.97
N LEU A 37 19.70 4.53 5.26
CA LEU A 37 20.06 5.85 5.79
C LEU A 37 20.73 5.74 7.16
N ARG A 38 20.12 5.02 8.11
CA ARG A 38 20.68 4.81 9.46
C ARG A 38 22.06 4.17 9.42
N ASN A 39 22.25 3.17 8.56
CA ASN A 39 23.55 2.52 8.39
C ASN A 39 24.60 3.48 7.82
N CYS A 40 24.21 4.41 6.94
CA CYS A 40 25.09 5.47 6.48
C CYS A 40 25.45 6.44 7.62
N CYS A 41 24.46 6.93 8.37
CA CYS A 41 24.71 7.82 9.51
C CYS A 41 25.64 7.17 10.55
N ARG A 42 25.45 5.89 10.88
CA ARG A 42 26.34 5.17 11.81
C ARG A 42 27.77 5.06 11.30
N LYS A 43 27.97 4.85 9.99
CA LYS A 43 29.32 4.83 9.38
C LYS A 43 30.01 6.20 9.44
N GLU A 44 29.24 7.28 9.38
CA GLU A 44 29.69 8.66 9.53
C GLU A 44 29.82 9.11 11.01
N GLY A 45 29.71 8.19 11.96
CA GLY A 45 29.92 8.45 13.39
C GLY A 45 28.69 8.94 14.15
N HIS A 46 27.49 8.89 13.56
CA HIS A 46 26.25 9.19 14.29
C HIS A 46 25.84 7.98 15.15
N THR A 47 26.21 8.00 16.42
CA THR A 47 26.04 6.91 17.39
C THR A 47 24.86 7.13 18.32
N GLU A 48 24.56 8.38 18.68
CA GLU A 48 23.41 8.73 19.49
C GLU A 48 22.12 8.69 18.66
N TRP A 49 21.02 8.24 19.28
CA TRP A 49 19.73 8.12 18.60
C TRP A 49 18.56 8.50 19.51
N ASP A 50 17.90 9.59 19.16
CA ASP A 50 16.64 10.02 19.75
C ASP A 50 15.49 9.65 18.81
N LEU A 51 14.54 8.84 19.28
CA LEU A 51 13.36 8.43 18.51
C LEU A 51 12.09 9.01 19.13
N PHE A 52 11.32 9.74 18.33
CA PHE A 52 10.04 10.31 18.72
C PHE A 52 8.90 9.78 17.86
N PHE A 53 7.81 9.38 18.51
CA PHE A 53 6.55 9.07 17.85
C PHE A 53 5.64 10.29 17.96
N VAL A 54 5.25 10.83 16.81
CA VAL A 54 4.43 12.03 16.73
C VAL A 54 2.96 11.62 16.59
N ASP A 55 2.25 11.66 17.71
CA ASP A 55 0.80 11.61 17.79
C ASP A 55 0.20 13.03 17.90
N ARG A 56 -1.11 13.13 18.16
CA ARG A 56 -1.83 14.41 18.26
C ARG A 56 -1.48 15.23 19.52
N SER A 57 -0.87 14.60 20.51
CA SER A 57 -0.49 15.21 21.80
C SER A 57 1.01 15.40 21.93
N PHE A 58 1.75 15.20 20.84
CA PHE A 58 3.21 15.26 20.84
C PHE A 58 3.71 16.66 21.22
N ASN A 59 4.63 16.72 22.19
CA ASN A 59 5.24 17.96 22.62
C ASN A 59 6.48 18.27 21.76
N TRP A 60 6.31 19.11 20.74
CA TRP A 60 7.37 19.56 19.84
C TRP A 60 8.57 20.22 20.52
N GLN A 61 8.38 20.78 21.71
CA GLN A 61 9.50 21.37 22.47
C GLN A 61 10.55 20.32 22.84
N THR A 62 10.15 19.06 23.07
CA THR A 62 11.08 17.97 23.40
C THR A 62 12.03 17.66 22.25
N MET A 63 11.53 17.71 21.01
CA MET A 63 12.32 17.55 19.78
C MET A 63 13.29 18.72 19.60
N LEU A 64 12.84 19.96 19.79
CA LEU A 64 13.69 21.15 19.70
C LEU A 64 14.80 21.14 20.76
N GLN A 65 14.50 20.69 21.98
CA GLN A 65 15.49 20.55 23.05
C GLN A 65 16.54 19.49 22.72
N SER A 66 16.12 18.31 22.23
CA SER A 66 17.05 17.28 21.74
C SER A 66 17.93 17.82 20.61
N GLY A 67 17.35 18.54 19.66
CA GLY A 67 18.05 19.18 18.55
C GLY A 67 19.12 20.20 18.94
N ASN A 68 18.89 20.94 20.02
CA ASN A 68 19.80 21.97 20.52
C ASN A 68 20.76 21.46 21.60
N SER A 69 20.59 20.23 22.07
CA SER A 69 21.52 19.63 23.03
C SER A 69 22.88 19.40 22.36
N MET A 70 23.93 19.99 22.93
CA MET A 70 25.30 19.68 22.52
C MET A 70 25.74 18.37 23.18
N SER A 71 26.24 17.42 22.40
CA SER A 71 26.88 16.24 22.97
C SER A 71 28.18 16.65 23.67
N LEU A 72 28.33 16.23 24.93
CA LEU A 72 29.54 16.47 25.72
C LEU A 72 30.73 15.61 25.26
N PHE A 73 30.47 14.59 24.44
CA PHE A 73 31.45 13.60 24.02
C PHE A 73 31.75 13.65 22.51
N SER A 74 31.39 14.75 21.84
CA SER A 74 31.50 14.91 20.38
C SER A 74 30.75 13.85 19.55
N ASP A 75 29.77 13.17 20.17
CA ASP A 75 28.96 12.18 19.48
C ASP A 75 27.93 12.89 18.59
N ARG A 76 27.93 12.51 17.31
CA ARG A 76 26.94 12.95 16.34
C ARG A 76 25.63 12.20 16.59
N LYS A 77 24.50 12.86 16.35
CA LYS A 77 23.18 12.34 16.73
C LYS A 77 22.26 12.13 15.55
N ILE A 78 21.41 11.10 15.63
CA ILE A 78 20.25 10.90 14.78
C ILE A 78 19.00 11.30 15.58
N ILE A 79 18.20 12.22 15.03
CA ILE A 79 16.88 12.56 15.56
C ILE A 79 15.85 11.98 14.60
N GLU A 80 15.13 10.94 15.00
CA GLU A 80 14.12 10.29 14.17
C GLU A 80 12.70 10.65 14.63
N LEU A 81 11.91 11.23 13.74
CA LEU A 81 10.50 11.54 13.95
C LEU A 81 9.63 10.59 13.14
N ARG A 82 8.76 9.85 13.81
CA ARG A 82 7.75 8.98 13.16
C ARG A 82 6.39 9.63 13.24
N LEU A 83 5.94 10.19 12.13
CA LEU A 83 4.61 10.77 11.99
C LEU A 83 3.59 9.65 11.79
N LEU A 84 2.59 9.56 12.68
CA LEU A 84 1.51 8.56 12.54
C LEU A 84 0.46 8.97 11.51
N ALA A 85 0.39 10.26 11.16
CA ALA A 85 -0.55 10.80 10.20
C ALA A 85 0.18 11.47 9.02
N PRO A 86 -0.40 11.45 7.80
CA PRO A 86 0.17 12.14 6.65
C PRO A 86 0.07 13.66 6.75
N LYS A 87 -0.82 14.17 7.62
CA LYS A 87 -1.00 15.61 7.84
C LYS A 87 -0.23 16.02 9.07
N LEU A 88 0.70 16.96 8.89
CA LEU A 88 1.36 17.65 9.99
C LEU A 88 0.48 18.82 10.46
N GLU A 89 0.27 18.92 11.76
CA GLU A 89 -0.42 20.04 12.41
C GLU A 89 0.42 21.32 12.40
N GLU A 90 -0.19 22.46 12.74
CA GLU A 90 0.48 23.76 12.64
C GLU A 90 1.70 23.86 13.57
N ALA A 91 1.55 23.44 14.84
CA ALA A 91 2.66 23.43 15.80
C ALA A 91 3.86 22.62 15.29
N GLY A 92 3.60 21.48 14.62
CA GLY A 92 4.66 20.67 14.02
C GLY A 92 5.34 21.33 12.83
N ARG A 93 4.59 22.05 11.99
CA ARG A 93 5.16 22.80 10.87
C ARG A 93 6.08 23.91 11.39
N GLU A 94 5.63 24.66 12.38
CA GLU A 94 6.40 25.74 12.99
C GLU A 94 7.68 25.20 13.65
N ALA A 95 7.58 24.12 14.44
CA ALA A 95 8.74 23.51 15.09
C ALA A 95 9.77 22.98 14.09
N LEU A 96 9.34 22.30 13.02
CA LEU A 96 10.26 21.83 11.97
C LEU A 96 10.93 22.98 11.24
N LEU A 97 10.19 24.02 10.87
CA LEU A 97 10.76 25.21 10.21
C LEU A 97 11.73 25.95 11.13
N GLN A 98 11.42 26.04 12.43
CA GLN A 98 12.30 26.61 13.44
C GLN A 98 13.60 25.81 13.55
N TYR A 99 13.52 24.48 13.65
CA TYR A 99 14.70 23.63 13.70
C TYR A 99 15.57 23.75 12.44
N LEU A 100 14.94 23.76 11.27
CA LEU A 100 15.63 23.82 9.98
C LEU A 100 16.19 25.21 9.62
N ALA A 101 15.83 26.25 10.36
CA ALA A 101 16.42 27.58 10.19
C ALA A 101 17.88 27.62 10.69
N ALA A 102 18.23 26.81 11.68
CA ALA A 102 19.58 26.72 12.24
C ALA A 102 19.87 25.29 12.74
N PRO A 103 19.96 24.30 11.84
CA PRO A 103 20.20 22.92 12.24
C PRO A 103 21.61 22.75 12.78
N ASN A 104 21.75 21.96 13.85
CA ASN A 104 23.07 21.56 14.35
C ASN A 104 23.75 20.67 13.29
N PRO A 105 24.98 21.00 12.83
CA PRO A 105 25.68 20.23 11.80
C PRO A 105 26.02 18.79 12.22
N ASP A 106 26.10 18.50 13.52
CA ASP A 106 26.37 17.16 14.03
C ASP A 106 25.10 16.29 14.13
N ASN A 107 23.93 16.86 13.84
CA ASN A 107 22.66 16.16 13.89
C ASN A 107 22.14 15.83 12.49
N VAL A 108 21.60 14.62 12.33
CA VAL A 108 20.78 14.25 11.17
C VAL A 108 19.35 14.06 11.62
N LEU A 109 18.45 14.88 11.09
CA LEU A 109 17.01 14.76 11.28
C LEU A 109 16.43 13.80 10.24
N ILE A 110 15.77 12.74 10.71
CA ILE A 110 15.07 11.77 9.86
C ILE A 110 13.58 11.86 10.18
N ILE A 111 12.75 12.21 9.19
CA ILE A 111 11.30 12.23 9.32
C ILE A 111 10.76 11.04 8.53
N VAL A 112 9.93 10.21 9.16
CA VAL A 112 9.25 9.08 8.53
C VAL A 112 7.75 9.33 8.62
N SER A 113 7.06 9.24 7.49
CA SER A 113 5.60 9.45 7.45
C SER A 113 4.91 8.51 6.46
N PRO A 114 3.58 8.35 6.57
CA PRO A 114 2.76 7.85 5.46
C PRO A 114 2.96 8.73 4.22
N LYS A 115 2.49 8.22 3.08
CA LYS A 115 2.54 8.96 1.83
C LYS A 115 1.82 10.30 1.94
N LEU A 116 2.50 11.35 1.47
CA LEU A 116 1.92 12.69 1.39
C LEU A 116 1.08 12.83 0.11
N GLU A 117 -0.08 13.45 0.25
CA GLU A 117 -0.92 13.84 -0.88
C GLU A 117 -0.32 15.03 -1.66
N SER A 118 -0.64 15.14 -2.95
CA SER A 118 -0.19 16.25 -3.79
C SER A 118 -0.59 17.63 -3.24
N SER A 119 -1.71 17.71 -2.52
CA SER A 119 -2.18 18.92 -1.84
C SER A 119 -1.17 19.39 -0.78
N ALA A 120 -0.63 18.47 0.03
CA ALA A 120 0.38 18.75 1.04
C ALA A 120 1.73 19.11 0.40
N LEU A 121 2.16 18.37 -0.62
CA LEU A 121 3.43 18.58 -1.32
C LEU A 121 3.53 19.96 -2.00
N ASN A 122 2.40 20.58 -2.35
CA ASN A 122 2.37 21.87 -3.03
C ASN A 122 2.31 23.08 -2.09
N THR A 123 2.18 22.86 -0.79
CA THR A 123 2.13 23.93 0.20
C THR A 123 3.46 24.65 0.36
N LYS A 124 3.43 25.92 0.80
CA LYS A 124 4.65 26.72 1.04
C LYS A 124 5.52 26.11 2.13
N TRP A 125 4.93 25.64 3.22
CA TRP A 125 5.66 25.06 4.35
C TRP A 125 6.41 23.78 3.92
N PHE A 126 5.77 22.92 3.12
CA PHE A 126 6.43 21.69 2.66
C PHE A 126 7.61 22.01 1.74
N LYS A 127 7.44 22.94 0.81
CA LYS A 127 8.52 23.38 -0.09
C LYS A 127 9.70 23.99 0.67
N ALA A 128 9.44 24.72 1.75
CA ALA A 128 10.48 25.26 2.62
C ALA A 128 11.26 24.14 3.31
N ILE A 129 10.57 23.13 3.85
CA ILE A 129 11.22 21.95 4.46
C ILE A 129 12.01 21.16 3.40
N GLU A 130 11.42 20.91 2.22
CA GLU A 130 12.06 20.20 1.10
C GLU A 130 13.33 20.89 0.58
N ALA A 131 13.42 22.22 0.72
CA ALA A 131 14.60 22.99 0.37
C ALA A 131 15.77 22.78 1.35
N SER A 132 15.49 22.49 2.62
CA SER A 132 16.49 22.30 3.68
C SER A 132 17.08 20.89 3.76
N GLY A 133 16.64 19.95 2.92
CA GLY A 133 17.11 18.56 2.98
C GLY A 133 16.67 17.70 1.81
N VAL A 134 16.50 16.40 2.06
CA VAL A 134 16.18 15.41 1.03
C VAL A 134 14.85 14.75 1.33
N PHE A 135 13.88 14.97 0.45
CA PHE A 135 12.63 14.24 0.46
C PHE A 135 12.76 12.96 -0.37
N VAL A 136 12.56 11.81 0.27
CA VAL A 136 12.59 10.48 -0.32
C VAL A 136 11.16 9.97 -0.41
N GLN A 137 10.64 9.93 -1.63
CA GLN A 137 9.31 9.40 -1.88
C GLN A 137 9.39 7.90 -2.16
N VAL A 138 8.75 7.11 -1.30
CA VAL A 138 8.67 5.66 -1.43
C VAL A 138 7.35 5.30 -2.09
N TRP A 139 7.43 4.78 -3.31
CA TRP A 139 6.26 4.35 -4.07
C TRP A 139 6.03 2.85 -3.88
N PRO A 140 4.78 2.41 -3.67
CA PRO A 140 4.46 0.99 -3.65
C PRO A 140 4.70 0.38 -5.03
N ILE A 141 5.02 -0.91 -5.05
CA ILE A 141 5.20 -1.67 -6.29
C ILE A 141 3.84 -2.17 -6.75
N ASP A 142 3.46 -1.83 -7.98
CA ASP A 142 2.20 -2.28 -8.56
C ASP A 142 2.25 -3.76 -8.95
N ALA A 143 1.09 -4.35 -9.25
CA ALA A 143 1.00 -5.76 -9.63
C ALA A 143 1.84 -6.12 -10.86
N ARG A 144 2.12 -5.16 -11.75
CA ARG A 144 2.95 -5.37 -12.94
C ARG A 144 4.45 -5.35 -12.61
N GLY A 145 4.85 -4.54 -11.64
CA GLY A 145 6.22 -4.47 -11.13
C GLY A 145 6.60 -5.59 -10.17
N LEU A 146 5.61 -6.23 -9.53
CA LEU A 146 5.84 -7.26 -8.51
C LEU A 146 6.70 -8.44 -9.00
N PRO A 147 6.46 -9.06 -10.18
CA PRO A 147 7.29 -10.16 -10.67
C PRO A 147 8.77 -9.75 -10.83
N ARG A 148 9.02 -8.55 -11.35
CA ARG A 148 10.37 -8.02 -11.53
C ARG A 148 11.06 -7.77 -10.18
N TRP A 149 10.33 -7.24 -9.21
CA TRP A 149 10.86 -7.04 -7.86
C TRP A 149 11.23 -8.37 -7.20
N ILE A 150 10.35 -9.38 -7.30
CA ILE A 150 10.60 -10.74 -6.79
C ILE A 150 11.85 -11.33 -7.43
N ALA A 151 11.96 -11.27 -8.77
CA ALA A 151 13.13 -11.79 -9.50
C ALA A 151 14.43 -11.12 -9.04
N THR A 152 14.41 -9.79 -8.87
CA THR A 152 15.57 -9.02 -8.39
C THR A 152 15.95 -9.43 -6.96
N ARG A 153 14.94 -9.60 -6.10
CA ARG A 153 15.14 -9.97 -4.70
C ARG A 153 15.70 -11.40 -4.57
N LEU A 154 15.12 -12.36 -5.28
CA LEU A 154 15.62 -13.74 -5.36
C LEU A 154 17.10 -13.77 -5.77
N ALA A 155 17.43 -13.07 -6.87
CA ALA A 155 18.81 -13.00 -7.37
C ALA A 155 19.79 -12.42 -6.34
N SER A 156 19.36 -11.41 -5.55
CA SER A 156 20.19 -10.84 -4.48
C SER A 156 20.50 -11.82 -3.34
N HIS A 157 19.69 -12.86 -3.18
CA HIS A 157 19.91 -13.96 -2.23
C HIS A 157 20.57 -15.19 -2.86
N GLY A 158 20.98 -15.13 -4.13
CA GLY A 158 21.54 -16.27 -4.86
C GLY A 158 20.50 -17.27 -5.34
N LEU A 159 19.22 -16.91 -5.36
CA LEU A 159 18.14 -17.75 -5.86
C LEU A 159 17.83 -17.35 -7.30
N ASN A 160 17.87 -18.31 -8.22
CA ASN A 160 17.41 -18.14 -9.59
C ASN A 160 16.07 -18.85 -9.75
N ALA A 161 15.06 -18.18 -10.27
CA ALA A 161 13.75 -18.78 -10.49
C ALA A 161 13.32 -18.62 -11.94
N ASP A 162 12.58 -19.60 -12.47
CA ASP A 162 11.92 -19.47 -13.76
C ASP A 162 10.66 -18.58 -13.68
N ASP A 163 10.15 -18.15 -14.83
CA ASP A 163 9.00 -17.26 -14.90
C ASP A 163 7.75 -17.87 -14.26
N GLU A 164 7.58 -19.19 -14.32
CA GLU A 164 6.47 -19.90 -13.68
C GLU A 164 6.56 -19.84 -12.14
N ALA A 165 7.73 -20.04 -11.56
CA ALA A 165 7.99 -19.94 -10.13
C ALA A 165 7.82 -18.50 -9.63
N ILE A 166 8.29 -17.52 -10.40
CA ILE A 166 8.11 -16.09 -10.08
C ILE A 166 6.63 -15.71 -10.14
N ALA A 167 5.89 -16.17 -11.16
CA ALA A 167 4.46 -15.94 -11.28
C ALA A 167 3.70 -16.56 -10.09
N LEU A 168 4.01 -17.81 -9.73
CA LEU A 168 3.38 -18.49 -8.59
C LEU A 168 3.70 -17.81 -7.26
N LEU A 169 4.94 -17.37 -7.04
CA LEU A 169 5.32 -16.63 -5.85
C LEU A 169 4.59 -15.27 -5.79
N SER A 170 4.48 -14.57 -6.93
CA SER A 170 3.71 -13.33 -7.05
C SER A 170 2.23 -13.54 -6.66
N GLU A 171 1.64 -14.65 -7.10
CA GLU A 171 0.25 -15.02 -6.80
C GLU A 171 0.03 -15.38 -5.31
N LYS A 172 1.04 -15.95 -4.66
CA LYS A 172 1.01 -16.36 -3.24
C LYS A 172 1.26 -15.22 -2.24
N VAL A 173 1.75 -14.08 -2.72
CA VAL A 173 2.07 -12.91 -1.86
C VAL A 173 1.16 -11.72 -2.17
N GLU A 174 0.62 -11.63 -3.39
CA GLU A 174 -0.37 -10.64 -3.85
C GLU A 174 -0.10 -9.19 -3.39
N GLY A 175 1.11 -8.69 -3.66
CA GLY A 175 1.49 -7.31 -3.34
C GLY A 175 1.96 -7.08 -1.90
N ASN A 176 1.94 -8.11 -1.04
CA ASN A 176 2.56 -8.05 0.27
C ASN A 176 4.08 -8.24 0.15
N LEU A 177 4.81 -7.14 -0.07
CA LEU A 177 6.26 -7.19 -0.24
C LEU A 177 6.98 -7.74 1.00
N LEU A 178 6.48 -7.44 2.21
CA LEU A 178 7.07 -7.95 3.45
C LEU A 178 6.97 -9.48 3.52
N ALA A 179 5.80 -10.04 3.22
CA ALA A 179 5.64 -11.50 3.15
C ALA A 179 6.50 -12.09 2.03
N ALA A 180 6.53 -11.46 0.85
CA ALA A 180 7.39 -11.91 -0.23
C ALA A 180 8.87 -11.95 0.18
N ASN A 181 9.35 -10.93 0.88
CA ASN A 181 10.73 -10.90 1.40
C ASN A 181 10.97 -12.02 2.42
N GLN A 182 10.03 -12.27 3.33
CA GLN A 182 10.12 -13.35 4.32
C GLN A 182 10.14 -14.72 3.66
N GLU A 183 9.30 -14.95 2.66
CA GLU A 183 9.24 -16.20 1.90
C GLU A 183 10.54 -16.43 1.10
N ILE A 184 11.11 -15.37 0.51
CA ILE A 184 12.41 -15.43 -0.19
C ILE A 184 13.55 -15.75 0.78
N GLU A 185 13.62 -15.10 1.93
CA GLU A 185 14.63 -15.41 2.97
C GLU A 185 14.47 -16.83 3.50
N LYS A 186 13.23 -17.30 3.68
CA LYS A 186 12.96 -18.68 4.06
C LYS A 186 13.44 -19.67 3.00
N LEU A 187 13.17 -19.42 1.72
CA LEU A 187 13.69 -20.23 0.61
C LEU A 187 15.21 -20.28 0.63
N ARG A 188 15.87 -19.14 0.82
CA ARG A 188 17.33 -19.05 0.93
C ARG A 188 17.86 -19.93 2.07
N VAL A 189 17.28 -19.82 3.26
CA VAL A 189 17.69 -20.61 4.44
C VAL A 189 17.48 -22.11 4.20
N LEU A 190 16.33 -22.51 3.67
CA LEU A 190 15.99 -23.93 3.44
C LEU A 190 16.82 -24.58 2.34
N THR A 191 17.21 -23.82 1.33
CA THR A 191 18.00 -24.32 0.19
C THR A 191 19.51 -24.16 0.39
N GLY A 192 19.94 -23.45 1.43
CA GLY A 192 21.36 -23.10 1.64
C GLY A 192 21.90 -22.16 0.56
N ALA A 193 21.02 -21.41 -0.12
CA ALA A 193 21.42 -20.50 -1.17
C ALA A 193 22.20 -19.31 -0.62
N SER A 194 23.17 -18.87 -1.40
CA SER A 194 23.90 -17.63 -1.14
C SER A 194 24.34 -17.01 -2.47
N PRO A 195 24.76 -15.74 -2.48
CA PRO A 195 25.35 -15.14 -3.68
C PRO A 195 26.52 -15.96 -4.26
N GLU A 196 27.24 -16.72 -3.43
CA GLU A 196 28.35 -17.59 -3.83
C GLU A 196 27.91 -19.03 -4.18
N ASN A 197 26.76 -19.47 -3.67
CA ASN A 197 26.17 -20.77 -3.94
C ASN A 197 24.75 -20.61 -4.51
N ARG A 198 24.66 -20.44 -5.83
CA ARG A 198 23.39 -20.15 -6.49
C ARG A 198 22.51 -21.40 -6.60
N MET A 199 21.26 -21.26 -6.23
CA MET A 199 20.26 -22.33 -6.27
C MET A 199 19.16 -22.02 -7.27
N GLN A 200 18.77 -23.02 -8.07
CA GLN A 200 17.61 -22.93 -8.96
C GLN A 200 16.33 -23.29 -8.21
N ILE A 201 15.32 -22.43 -8.31
CA ILE A 201 14.00 -22.57 -7.72
C ILE A 201 13.00 -22.75 -8.85
N ASP A 202 12.35 -23.90 -8.85
CA ASP A 202 11.26 -24.21 -9.78
C ASP A 202 9.90 -24.06 -9.10
N ARG A 203 8.83 -24.25 -9.87
CA ARG A 203 7.45 -24.22 -9.38
C ARG A 203 7.19 -25.21 -8.23
N LYS A 204 7.87 -26.37 -8.19
CA LYS A 204 7.68 -27.39 -7.14
C LYS A 204 8.22 -26.92 -5.80
N HIS A 205 9.37 -26.24 -5.80
CA HIS A 205 9.91 -25.61 -4.60
C HIS A 205 8.95 -24.56 -4.04
N ILE A 206 8.43 -23.67 -4.89
CA ILE A 206 7.45 -22.67 -4.45
C ILE A 206 6.18 -23.34 -3.91
N THR A 207 5.68 -24.37 -4.58
CA THR A 207 4.46 -25.08 -4.14
C THR A 207 4.63 -25.75 -2.77
N SER A 208 5.80 -26.30 -2.48
CA SER A 208 6.06 -27.07 -1.26
C SER A 208 6.56 -26.23 -0.08
N LEU A 209 7.30 -25.15 -0.34
CA LEU A 209 7.99 -24.37 0.69
C LEU A 209 7.33 -23.01 0.97
N VAL A 210 6.54 -22.49 0.04
CA VAL A 210 5.93 -21.16 0.16
C VAL A 210 4.46 -21.29 0.59
N ALA A 211 4.17 -20.79 1.79
CA ALA A 211 2.81 -20.72 2.30
C ALA A 211 2.01 -19.67 1.51
N ASP A 212 0.68 -19.79 1.47
CA ASP A 212 -0.14 -18.68 0.98
C ASP A 212 -0.15 -17.60 2.06
N SER A 213 0.56 -16.50 1.81
CA SER A 213 0.75 -15.37 2.72
C SER A 213 0.21 -14.07 2.10
N SER A 214 -0.67 -14.22 1.12
CA SER A 214 -1.35 -13.14 0.44
C SER A 214 -2.09 -12.29 1.47
N ARG A 215 -1.73 -11.00 1.58
CA ARG A 215 -2.56 -10.04 2.32
C ARG A 215 -3.46 -9.34 1.35
N TYR A 216 -4.73 -9.62 1.49
CA TYR A 216 -5.74 -9.09 0.61
C TYR A 216 -6.20 -7.73 1.11
N ASN A 217 -6.29 -6.76 0.21
CA ASN A 217 -6.96 -5.49 0.48
C ASN A 217 -8.27 -5.44 -0.30
N VAL A 218 -9.30 -4.84 0.29
CA VAL A 218 -10.59 -4.59 -0.34
C VAL A 218 -10.46 -3.86 -1.69
N PHE A 219 -9.42 -3.05 -1.90
CA PHE A 219 -9.16 -2.45 -3.22
C PHE A 219 -8.81 -3.51 -4.29
N ASN A 220 -7.98 -4.50 -3.96
CA ASN A 220 -7.65 -5.60 -4.88
C ASN A 220 -8.90 -6.45 -5.20
N LEU A 221 -9.79 -6.61 -4.21
CA LEU A 221 -11.08 -7.31 -4.38
C LEU A 221 -11.95 -6.59 -5.41
N LEU A 222 -12.07 -5.28 -5.29
CA LEU A 222 -12.83 -4.44 -6.23
C LEU A 222 -12.21 -4.51 -7.62
N ASP A 223 -10.89 -4.39 -7.75
CA ASP A 223 -10.21 -4.51 -9.04
C ASP A 223 -10.50 -5.85 -9.71
N ALA A 224 -10.39 -6.97 -8.97
CA ALA A 224 -10.71 -8.30 -9.49
C ALA A 224 -12.18 -8.41 -9.93
N ALA A 225 -13.12 -7.86 -9.16
CA ALA A 225 -14.53 -7.85 -9.52
C ALA A 225 -14.80 -6.99 -10.77
N LEU A 226 -14.27 -5.77 -10.85
CA LEU A 226 -14.46 -4.87 -11.99
C LEU A 226 -13.86 -5.43 -13.27
N THR A 227 -12.67 -6.03 -13.18
CA THR A 227 -12.00 -6.68 -14.31
C THR A 227 -12.67 -7.98 -14.77
N GLY A 228 -13.58 -8.56 -13.96
CA GLY A 228 -14.29 -9.79 -14.29
C GLY A 228 -13.50 -11.06 -13.97
N ASP A 229 -12.43 -10.97 -13.18
CA ASP A 229 -11.66 -12.13 -12.75
C ASP A 229 -12.34 -12.81 -11.55
N ALA A 230 -13.35 -13.64 -11.84
CA ALA A 230 -14.16 -14.33 -10.84
C ALA A 230 -13.32 -15.20 -9.90
N ARG A 231 -12.32 -15.92 -10.43
CA ARG A 231 -11.47 -16.81 -9.64
C ARG A 231 -10.66 -16.00 -8.63
N ARG A 232 -9.99 -14.93 -9.10
CA ARG A 232 -9.21 -14.06 -8.23
C ARG A 232 -10.10 -13.35 -7.21
N CYS A 233 -11.26 -12.85 -7.63
CA CYS A 233 -12.22 -12.18 -6.76
C CYS A 233 -12.62 -13.07 -5.56
N LEU A 234 -12.98 -14.33 -5.80
CA LEU A 234 -13.32 -15.27 -4.73
C LEU A 234 -12.13 -15.64 -3.85
N LYS A 235 -10.93 -15.79 -4.43
CA LYS A 235 -9.69 -16.03 -3.67
C LYS A 235 -9.44 -14.90 -2.68
N ILE A 236 -9.50 -13.65 -3.16
CA ILE A 236 -9.32 -12.44 -2.34
C ILE A 236 -10.38 -12.36 -1.24
N LEU A 237 -11.65 -12.59 -1.56
CA LEU A 237 -12.75 -12.51 -0.59
C LEU A 237 -12.60 -13.55 0.53
N ASN A 238 -12.24 -14.78 0.19
CA ASN A 238 -11.97 -15.84 1.17
C ASN A 238 -10.75 -15.53 2.04
N GLY A 239 -9.70 -14.94 1.44
CA GLY A 239 -8.54 -14.45 2.19
C GLY A 239 -8.91 -13.38 3.21
N LEU A 240 -9.65 -12.33 2.81
CA LEU A 240 -10.16 -11.29 3.70
C LEU A 240 -10.99 -11.86 4.85
N ARG A 241 -11.85 -12.86 4.57
CA ARG A 241 -12.62 -13.59 5.58
C ARG A 241 -11.73 -14.30 6.58
N SER A 242 -10.71 -15.01 6.10
CA SER A 242 -9.77 -15.76 6.96
C SER A 242 -8.89 -14.85 7.82
N GLU A 243 -8.58 -13.65 7.34
CA GLU A 243 -7.86 -12.60 8.08
C GLU A 243 -8.74 -11.90 9.14
N GLY A 244 -10.03 -12.26 9.24
CA GLY A 244 -10.96 -11.64 10.20
C GLY A 244 -11.43 -10.25 9.78
N THR A 245 -11.38 -9.91 8.49
CA THR A 245 -11.92 -8.64 7.99
C THR A 245 -13.44 -8.61 8.16
N GLU A 246 -13.94 -7.54 8.79
CA GLU A 246 -15.37 -7.36 9.01
C GLU A 246 -16.15 -7.16 7.68
N PRO A 247 -17.22 -7.94 7.42
CA PRO A 247 -18.03 -7.83 6.20
C PRO A 247 -18.55 -6.42 5.92
N LEU A 248 -18.87 -5.66 6.96
CA LEU A 248 -19.40 -4.31 6.84
C LEU A 248 -18.41 -3.34 6.19
N GLY A 249 -17.12 -3.48 6.50
CA GLY A 249 -16.06 -2.67 5.89
C GLY A 249 -15.91 -2.95 4.39
N ILE A 250 -15.97 -4.23 4.02
CA ILE A 250 -15.96 -4.66 2.61
C ILE A 250 -17.19 -4.09 1.89
N LEU A 251 -18.38 -4.29 2.46
CA LEU A 251 -19.65 -3.82 1.90
C LEU A 251 -19.67 -2.30 1.69
N ALA A 252 -19.13 -1.52 2.63
CA ALA A 252 -19.05 -0.07 2.53
C ALA A 252 -18.24 0.36 1.30
N MET A 253 -17.10 -0.29 1.05
CA MET A 253 -16.26 -0.02 -0.12
C MET A 253 -16.94 -0.45 -1.42
N VAL A 254 -17.56 -1.63 -1.45
CA VAL A 254 -18.34 -2.13 -2.61
C VAL A 254 -19.50 -1.19 -2.93
N THR A 255 -20.23 -0.72 -1.92
CA THR A 255 -21.36 0.20 -2.09
C THR A 255 -20.90 1.55 -2.65
N ARG A 256 -19.76 2.07 -2.18
CA ARG A 256 -19.15 3.29 -2.72
C ARG A 256 -18.79 3.11 -4.19
N GLU A 257 -18.20 1.97 -4.54
CA GLU A 257 -17.82 1.65 -5.92
C GLU A 257 -19.06 1.54 -6.83
N LEU A 258 -20.10 0.81 -6.40
CA LEU A 258 -21.36 0.68 -7.15
C LEU A 258 -22.01 2.05 -7.42
N ARG A 259 -22.03 2.96 -6.44
CA ARG A 259 -22.54 4.32 -6.65
C ARG A 259 -21.74 5.10 -7.68
N SER A 260 -20.41 4.97 -7.66
CA SER A 260 -19.54 5.59 -8.66
C SER A 260 -19.82 5.01 -10.05
N LEU A 261 -19.94 3.68 -10.19
CA LEU A 261 -20.28 3.04 -11.46
C LEU A 261 -21.65 3.49 -11.99
N ILE A 262 -22.67 3.59 -11.13
CA ILE A 262 -24.01 4.07 -11.52
C ILE A 262 -23.91 5.50 -12.06
N ALA A 263 -23.16 6.39 -11.39
CA ALA A 263 -22.98 7.76 -11.82
C ALA A 263 -22.26 7.85 -13.17
N VAL A 264 -21.16 7.10 -13.34
CA VAL A 264 -20.41 7.03 -14.61
C VAL A 264 -21.29 6.47 -15.73
N ALA A 265 -21.98 5.35 -15.49
CA ALA A 265 -22.85 4.70 -16.47
C ALA A 265 -24.03 5.59 -16.88
N SER A 266 -24.64 6.31 -15.92
CA SER A 266 -25.74 7.24 -16.20
C SER A 266 -25.30 8.41 -17.07
N ARG A 267 -24.10 8.96 -16.82
CA ARG A 267 -23.51 10.03 -17.65
C ARG A 267 -23.23 9.55 -19.07
N ILE A 268 -22.68 8.35 -19.22
CA ILE A 268 -22.44 7.75 -20.54
C ILE A 268 -23.77 7.52 -21.27
N ALA A 269 -24.79 6.99 -20.58
CA ALA A 269 -26.14 6.82 -21.14
C ALA A 269 -26.78 8.16 -21.55
N SER A 270 -26.39 9.26 -20.92
CA SER A 270 -26.83 10.62 -21.25
C SER A 270 -26.03 11.26 -22.41
N GLY A 271 -25.16 10.50 -23.08
CA GLY A 271 -24.38 10.92 -24.24
C GLY A 271 -23.00 11.52 -23.94
N GLN A 272 -22.55 11.48 -22.67
CA GLN A 272 -21.21 11.95 -22.32
C GLN A 272 -20.14 10.93 -22.72
N ASN A 273 -18.95 11.39 -23.14
CA ASN A 273 -17.80 10.52 -23.37
C ASN A 273 -17.36 9.82 -22.06
N ALA A 274 -17.01 8.54 -22.15
CA ALA A 274 -16.63 7.71 -21.00
C ALA A 274 -15.45 8.27 -20.19
N SER A 275 -14.42 8.82 -20.84
CA SER A 275 -13.28 9.42 -20.14
C SER A 275 -13.71 10.64 -19.31
N SER A 276 -14.54 11.51 -19.89
CA SER A 276 -15.05 12.69 -19.18
C SER A 276 -16.02 12.31 -18.06
N ALA A 277 -16.85 11.28 -18.25
CA ALA A 277 -17.72 10.76 -17.20
C ALA A 277 -16.93 10.24 -16.00
N MET A 278 -15.86 9.47 -16.25
CA MET A 278 -14.96 8.97 -15.21
C MET A 278 -14.21 10.09 -14.47
N GLN A 279 -13.70 11.09 -15.20
CA GLN A 279 -13.02 12.24 -14.60
C GLN A 279 -13.94 13.06 -13.70
N ASN A 280 -15.20 13.27 -14.13
CA ASN A 280 -16.20 14.00 -13.34
C ASN A 280 -16.54 13.29 -12.01
N GLU A 281 -16.52 11.96 -12.00
CA GLU A 281 -16.70 11.17 -10.77
C GLU A 281 -15.40 10.97 -9.97
N GLY A 282 -14.31 11.62 -10.38
CA GLY A 282 -13.02 11.56 -9.68
C GLY A 282 -12.34 10.19 -9.75
N VAL A 283 -12.67 9.37 -10.77
CA VAL A 283 -12.00 8.09 -11.01
C VAL A 283 -10.52 8.36 -11.32
N ARG A 284 -9.63 7.72 -10.59
CA ARG A 284 -8.18 7.87 -10.79
C ARG A 284 -7.76 7.17 -12.08
N LYS A 285 -6.77 7.70 -12.79
CA LYS A 285 -6.29 7.16 -14.08
C LYS A 285 -5.94 5.67 -14.06
N ASN A 286 -5.35 5.17 -12.97
CA ASN A 286 -5.01 3.75 -12.82
C ASN A 286 -6.25 2.84 -12.64
N HIS A 287 -7.39 3.43 -12.30
CA HIS A 287 -8.67 2.77 -12.06
C HIS A 287 -9.66 2.89 -13.25
N GLU A 288 -9.36 3.76 -14.23
CA GLU A 288 -10.21 3.95 -15.42
C GLU A 288 -10.40 2.66 -16.23
N GLY A 289 -9.36 1.84 -16.36
CA GLY A 289 -9.44 0.57 -17.10
C GLY A 289 -10.41 -0.44 -16.49
N PRO A 290 -10.28 -0.80 -15.20
CA PRO A 290 -11.28 -1.60 -14.47
C PRO A 290 -12.70 -1.03 -14.56
N VAL A 291 -12.87 0.28 -14.32
CA VAL A 291 -14.19 0.95 -14.38
C VAL A 291 -14.80 0.88 -15.78
N SER A 292 -14.04 1.16 -16.84
CA SER A 292 -14.53 1.08 -18.23
C SER A 292 -15.08 -0.31 -18.54
N ARG A 293 -14.33 -1.37 -18.20
CA ARG A 293 -14.78 -2.75 -18.42
C ARG A 293 -16.04 -3.10 -17.65
N ALA A 294 -16.21 -2.58 -16.42
CA ALA A 294 -17.41 -2.83 -15.63
C ALA A 294 -18.63 -2.11 -16.22
N VAL A 295 -18.48 -0.85 -16.64
CA VAL A 295 -19.57 -0.07 -17.24
C VAL A 295 -19.95 -0.55 -18.64
N GLU A 296 -19.00 -1.06 -19.42
CA GLU A 296 -19.27 -1.74 -20.70
C GLU A 296 -20.08 -3.04 -20.51
N ARG A 297 -19.93 -3.69 -19.36
CA ARG A 297 -20.57 -4.98 -19.05
C ARG A 297 -21.99 -4.84 -18.51
N HIS A 298 -22.29 -3.73 -17.85
CA HIS A 298 -23.52 -3.56 -17.08
C HIS A 298 -24.35 -2.37 -17.53
N SER A 299 -25.67 -2.55 -17.59
CA SER A 299 -26.60 -1.43 -17.71
C SER A 299 -26.73 -0.69 -16.38
N VAL A 300 -27.20 0.56 -16.42
CA VAL A 300 -27.50 1.36 -15.22
C VAL A 300 -28.46 0.60 -14.29
N ALA A 301 -29.52 0.01 -14.86
CA ALA A 301 -30.51 -0.78 -14.10
C ALA A 301 -29.89 -2.01 -13.42
N MET A 302 -28.92 -2.68 -14.06
CA MET A 302 -28.21 -3.80 -13.44
C MET A 302 -27.37 -3.33 -12.24
N LEU A 303 -26.63 -2.22 -12.40
CA LEU A 303 -25.84 -1.66 -11.31
C LEU A 303 -26.71 -1.18 -10.12
N GLU A 304 -27.88 -0.61 -10.41
CA GLU A 304 -28.87 -0.26 -9.39
C GLU A 304 -29.43 -1.50 -8.67
N SER A 305 -29.67 -2.60 -9.40
CA SER A 305 -30.07 -3.88 -8.80
C SER A 305 -28.98 -4.44 -7.88
N LEU A 306 -27.71 -4.39 -8.29
CA LEU A 306 -26.59 -4.78 -7.43
C LEU A 306 -26.47 -3.89 -6.18
N LEU A 307 -26.77 -2.60 -6.30
CA LEU A 307 -26.84 -1.69 -5.16
C LEU A 307 -28.00 -2.04 -4.20
N GLN A 308 -29.12 -2.54 -4.72
CA GLN A 308 -30.20 -3.08 -3.88
C GLN A 308 -29.78 -4.38 -3.19
N GLN A 309 -29.03 -5.26 -3.85
CA GLN A 309 -28.46 -6.45 -3.20
C GLN A 309 -27.50 -6.06 -2.08
N ALA A 310 -26.70 -5.00 -2.24
CA ALA A 310 -25.84 -4.46 -1.19
C ALA A 310 -26.63 -4.04 0.06
N ARG A 311 -27.86 -3.53 -0.10
CA ARG A 311 -28.77 -3.25 1.02
C ARG A 311 -29.18 -4.53 1.75
N THR A 312 -29.49 -5.61 1.04
CA THR A 312 -29.82 -6.90 1.66
C THR A 312 -28.65 -7.44 2.48
N ILE A 313 -27.43 -7.31 1.97
CA ILE A 313 -26.22 -7.68 2.71
C ILE A 313 -26.06 -6.84 3.98
N ASP A 314 -26.27 -5.53 3.93
CA ASP A 314 -26.21 -4.66 5.12
C ASP A 314 -27.20 -5.10 6.20
N LEU A 315 -28.42 -5.46 5.80
CA LEU A 315 -29.44 -5.99 6.71
C LEU A 315 -29.01 -7.34 7.30
N ALA A 316 -28.42 -8.23 6.49
CA ALA A 316 -27.91 -9.52 6.94
C ALA A 316 -26.77 -9.38 7.97
N VAL A 317 -25.81 -8.48 7.71
CA VAL A 317 -24.71 -8.17 8.64
C VAL A 317 -25.25 -7.63 9.97
N LYS A 318 -26.33 -6.85 9.94
CA LYS A 318 -27.02 -6.32 11.13
C LYS A 318 -27.95 -7.33 11.82
N GLY A 319 -28.04 -8.57 11.32
CA GLY A 319 -28.90 -9.62 11.86
C GLY A 319 -30.40 -9.41 11.59
N LEU A 320 -30.76 -8.51 10.68
CA LEU A 320 -32.15 -8.18 10.32
C LEU A 320 -32.72 -9.13 9.25
N VAL A 321 -31.87 -9.87 8.54
CA VAL A 321 -32.23 -10.87 7.53
C VAL A 321 -31.43 -12.15 7.79
N ARG A 322 -32.06 -13.32 7.62
CA ARG A 322 -31.45 -14.64 7.81
C ARG A 322 -30.77 -15.13 6.52
N THR A 323 -29.64 -14.54 6.19
CA THR A 323 -28.76 -14.96 5.08
C THR A 323 -27.31 -14.82 5.49
N ASP A 324 -26.42 -15.66 4.98
CA ASP A 324 -24.98 -15.53 5.24
C ASP A 324 -24.39 -14.32 4.47
N PRO A 325 -23.87 -13.28 5.14
CA PRO A 325 -23.35 -12.10 4.47
C PRO A 325 -22.19 -12.40 3.52
N TRP A 326 -21.37 -13.43 3.81
CA TRP A 326 -20.23 -13.80 2.98
C TRP A 326 -20.67 -14.44 1.66
N THR A 327 -21.68 -15.30 1.71
CA THR A 327 -22.29 -15.88 0.52
C THR A 327 -22.90 -14.80 -0.37
N GLU A 328 -23.66 -13.87 0.21
CA GLU A 328 -24.27 -12.78 -0.55
C GLU A 328 -23.24 -11.79 -1.11
N LEU A 329 -22.17 -11.48 -0.36
CA LEU A 329 -21.04 -10.70 -0.88
C LEU A 329 -20.38 -11.39 -2.09
N SER A 330 -20.21 -12.71 -2.02
CA SER A 330 -19.65 -13.50 -3.13
C SER A 330 -20.54 -13.39 -4.36
N THR A 331 -21.85 -13.59 -4.20
CA THR A 331 -22.85 -13.48 -5.26
C THR A 331 -22.83 -12.10 -5.91
N LEU A 332 -22.86 -11.03 -5.10
CA LEU A 332 -22.84 -9.65 -5.59
C LEU A 332 -21.57 -9.37 -6.39
N LEU A 333 -20.39 -9.74 -5.86
CA LEU A 333 -19.11 -9.48 -6.51
C LEU A 333 -18.93 -10.27 -7.81
N LEU A 334 -19.39 -11.52 -7.85
CA LEU A 334 -19.40 -12.33 -9.07
C LEU A 334 -20.34 -11.76 -10.12
N ALA A 335 -21.53 -11.29 -9.71
CA ALA A 335 -22.48 -10.63 -10.58
C ALA A 335 -21.93 -9.30 -11.12
N LEU A 336 -21.23 -8.52 -10.29
CA LEU A 336 -20.47 -7.34 -10.72
C LEU A 336 -19.35 -7.71 -11.73
N GLY A 337 -18.73 -8.87 -11.57
CA GLY A 337 -17.81 -9.46 -12.55
C GLY A 337 -18.47 -9.90 -13.86
N GLY A 338 -19.80 -9.90 -13.94
CA GLY A 338 -20.60 -10.38 -15.09
C GLY A 338 -20.78 -11.88 -15.14
N THR A 339 -20.47 -12.59 -14.06
CA THR A 339 -20.78 -14.01 -13.94
C THR A 339 -22.28 -14.17 -13.84
N ARG A 340 -22.88 -14.92 -14.78
CA ARG A 340 -24.30 -15.28 -14.68
C ARG A 340 -24.44 -16.37 -13.63
N LEU A 341 -24.98 -16.00 -12.48
CA LEU A 341 -25.30 -16.96 -11.44
C LEU A 341 -26.70 -17.51 -11.75
N CYS A 342 -26.83 -18.83 -11.86
CA CYS A 342 -28.14 -19.47 -11.92
C CYS A 342 -28.82 -19.27 -10.56
N THR A 343 -29.71 -18.29 -10.46
CA THR A 343 -30.54 -18.06 -9.27
C THR A 343 -31.81 -18.92 -9.27
N ASP A 344 -32.04 -19.72 -10.31
CA ASP A 344 -33.17 -20.65 -10.39
C ASP A 344 -32.90 -21.88 -9.49
N GLY A 345 -33.29 -21.78 -8.22
CA GLY A 345 -33.36 -22.96 -7.34
C GLY A 345 -33.33 -22.75 -5.83
N LEU A 346 -33.06 -21.56 -5.30
CA LEU A 346 -33.00 -21.36 -3.83
C LEU A 346 -34.29 -20.81 -3.19
N SER A 347 -35.38 -20.74 -3.95
CA SER A 347 -36.72 -20.41 -3.42
C SER A 347 -37.60 -21.65 -3.39
N ALA A 348 -37.51 -22.48 -2.34
CA ALA A 348 -38.64 -23.35 -1.95
C ALA A 348 -38.53 -23.98 -0.56
N ASP A 349 -37.36 -24.43 -0.10
CA ASP A 349 -37.32 -25.38 1.03
C ASP A 349 -36.42 -24.97 2.19
N TYR A 350 -36.77 -23.90 2.89
CA TYR A 350 -36.55 -23.78 4.33
C TYR A 350 -37.64 -22.87 4.91
N ARG A 351 -38.76 -23.51 5.30
CA ARG A 351 -39.82 -22.92 6.12
C ARG A 351 -39.36 -22.72 7.56
#